data_AF-A0A1A7XXX6-F1
#
_entry.id   AF-A0A1A7XXX6-F1
#
_cell.length_a   1.000
_cell.length_b   1.000
_cell.length_c   1.000
_cell.angle_alpha   90.00
_cell.angle_beta   90.00
_cell.angle_gamma   90.00
#
_symmetry.space_group_name_H-M   'P 1'
#
loop_
_entity.id
_entity.type
_entity.pdbx_description
1 polymer ?
#
loop_
_entity_poly.entity_id
_entity_poly.type
_entity_poly.pdbx_seq_one_letter_code
_entity_poly.pdbx_strand_id
1 'polypeptide(L)'
;HGTTQACAQSIVASGFRRSPDGMLGPGVYLSRDLQKASRYPINHPEWDRVVIKVMVNVGRVIVINRQHHPFQKTWSYQGYDTAWVPPNCGMVKSGLEENCVWDPRRIQIIQLIKPIPVGRGCGSNYMY
;
A
#
# COMPACT_ATOMS: atom_id res chain seq x y z
N HIS A 1 -2.32 -4.22 -2.82
CA HIS A 1 -1.86 -4.36 -1.42
C HIS A 1 -0.96 -5.58 -1.33
N GLY A 2 0.31 -5.43 -0.97
CA GLY A 2 1.23 -6.57 -0.80
C GLY A 2 1.17 -7.12 0.62
N THR A 3 1.09 -8.44 0.76
CA THR A 3 1.01 -9.13 2.06
C THR A 3 1.43 -10.60 1.92
N THR A 4 1.32 -11.39 2.99
CA THR A 4 1.59 -12.84 2.97
C THR A 4 0.39 -13.62 2.44
N GLN A 5 0.59 -14.87 1.98
CA GLN A 5 -0.51 -15.70 1.50
C GLN A 5 -1.59 -15.92 2.57
N ALA A 6 -1.20 -16.21 3.81
CA ALA A 6 -2.13 -16.39 4.93
C ALA A 6 -2.94 -15.11 5.23
N CYS A 7 -2.29 -13.94 5.24
CA CYS A 7 -2.99 -12.66 5.43
C CYS A 7 -3.95 -12.36 4.28
N ALA A 8 -3.57 -12.67 3.04
CA ALA A 8 -4.44 -12.49 1.89
C ALA A 8 -5.69 -13.37 1.96
N GLN A 9 -5.55 -14.64 2.38
CA GLN A 9 -6.70 -15.53 2.60
C GLN A 9 -7.66 -14.96 3.67
N SER A 10 -7.12 -14.47 4.78
CA SER A 10 -7.91 -13.81 5.83
C SER A 10 -8.65 -12.58 5.31
N ILE A 11 -7.98 -11.73 4.51
CA ILE A 11 -8.58 -10.53 3.89
C ILE A 11 -9.65 -10.90 2.87
N VAL A 12 -9.47 -11.97 2.09
CA VAL A 12 -10.50 -12.46 1.15
C VAL A 12 -11.72 -12.96 1.91
N ALA A 13 -11.53 -13.67 3.01
CA ALA A 13 -12.64 -14.24 3.79
C ALA A 13 -13.39 -13.20 4.64
N SER A 14 -12.70 -12.22 5.20
CA SER A 14 -13.26 -11.30 6.21
C SER A 14 -13.23 -9.82 5.82
N GLY A 15 -12.68 -9.49 4.65
CA GLY A 15 -12.44 -8.13 4.21
C GLY A 15 -11.18 -7.51 4.83
N PHE A 16 -10.83 -6.30 4.36
CA PHE A 16 -9.74 -5.55 4.94
C PHE A 16 -10.07 -5.06 6.35
N ARG A 17 -9.06 -5.05 7.22
CA ARG A 17 -9.11 -4.38 8.52
C ARG A 17 -8.18 -3.18 8.49
N ARG A 18 -8.60 -2.11 9.15
CA ARG A 18 -7.77 -0.90 9.31
C ARG A 18 -6.60 -1.23 10.21
N SER A 19 -5.41 -0.78 9.82
CA SER A 19 -4.30 -0.64 10.76
C SER A 19 -4.70 0.40 11.83
N PRO A 20 -4.33 0.21 13.11
CA PRO A 20 -4.62 1.18 14.17
C PRO A 20 -3.78 2.45 14.04
N ASP A 21 -2.63 2.41 13.35
CA ASP A 21 -1.77 3.57 13.10
C ASP A 21 -0.93 3.37 11.82
N GLY A 22 -0.17 4.40 11.45
CA GLY A 22 0.85 4.38 10.42
C GLY A 22 1.32 5.79 10.11
N MET A 23 2.07 5.96 9.01
CA MET A 23 2.54 7.28 8.57
C MET A 23 1.40 8.28 8.36
N LEU A 24 0.25 7.80 7.88
CA LEU A 24 -0.97 8.56 7.60
C LEU A 24 -2.06 8.28 8.65
N GLY A 25 -1.71 7.73 9.82
CA GLY A 25 -2.69 7.32 10.83
C GLY A 25 -3.43 6.02 10.47
N PRO A 26 -4.59 5.76 11.12
CA PRO A 26 -5.34 4.52 10.93
C PRO A 26 -5.95 4.41 9.53
N GLY A 27 -5.97 3.19 8.98
CA GLY A 27 -6.56 2.92 7.67
C GLY A 27 -5.94 1.72 6.95
N VAL A 28 -6.32 1.54 5.69
CA VAL A 28 -5.77 0.49 4.81
C VAL A 28 -4.81 1.12 3.82
N TYR A 29 -3.56 0.66 3.84
CA TYR A 29 -2.49 1.19 3.01
C TYR A 29 -2.41 0.48 1.66
N LEU A 30 -2.44 1.28 0.59
CA LEU A 30 -2.49 0.84 -0.79
C LEU A 30 -1.47 1.61 -1.63
N SER A 31 -1.00 0.96 -2.70
CA SER A 31 -0.14 1.57 -3.69
C SER A 31 -0.66 1.26 -5.09
N ARG A 32 -0.56 2.23 -6.00
CA ARG A 32 -0.80 2.01 -7.44
C ARG A 32 0.42 1.40 -8.13
N ASP A 33 1.59 1.50 -7.50
CA ASP A 33 2.83 0.90 -7.98
C ASP A 33 2.86 -0.59 -7.59
N LEU A 34 2.74 -1.45 -8.61
CA LEU A 34 2.77 -2.89 -8.44
C LEU A 34 4.15 -3.40 -7.99
N GLN A 35 5.25 -2.79 -8.43
CA GLN A 35 6.59 -3.15 -7.95
C GLN A 35 6.75 -2.78 -6.48
N LYS A 36 6.22 -1.63 -6.04
CA LYS A 36 6.16 -1.28 -4.62
C LYS A 36 5.36 -2.29 -3.84
N ALA A 37 4.12 -2.59 -4.24
CA ALA A 37 3.27 -3.57 -3.55
C ALA A 37 3.94 -4.96 -3.48
N SER A 38 4.61 -5.40 -4.54
CA SER A 38 5.25 -6.72 -4.62
C SER A 38 6.41 -6.92 -3.64
N ARG A 39 6.99 -5.83 -3.11
CA ARG A 39 8.07 -5.88 -2.11
C ARG A 39 7.59 -6.14 -0.68
N TYR A 40 6.28 -6.08 -0.43
CA TYR A 40 5.74 -6.25 0.91
C TYR A 40 5.27 -7.69 1.17
N PRO A 41 5.49 -8.21 2.39
CA PRO A 41 6.23 -7.58 3.48
C PRO A 41 7.75 -7.52 3.21
N ILE A 42 8.40 -6.44 3.67
CA ILE A 42 9.85 -6.24 3.52
C ILE A 42 10.58 -7.31 4.34
N ASN A 43 11.71 -7.82 3.83
CA ASN A 43 12.51 -8.88 4.45
C ASN A 43 11.75 -10.21 4.67
N HIS A 44 10.65 -10.42 3.97
CA HIS A 44 9.88 -11.68 3.98
C HIS A 44 10.25 -12.58 2.80
N PRO A 45 10.20 -13.91 2.88
CA PRO A 45 10.50 -14.78 1.74
C PRO A 45 9.59 -14.51 0.53
N GLU A 46 10.17 -14.43 -0.67
CA GLU A 46 9.42 -14.09 -1.89
C GLU A 46 8.30 -15.09 -2.21
N TRP A 47 8.53 -16.38 -1.89
CA TRP A 47 7.56 -17.44 -2.15
C TRP A 47 6.26 -17.29 -1.35
N ASP A 48 6.28 -16.56 -0.22
CA ASP A 48 5.09 -16.32 0.60
C ASP A 48 4.45 -14.94 0.34
N ARG A 49 5.02 -14.13 -0.55
CA ARG A 49 4.41 -12.83 -0.91
C ARG A 49 3.30 -13.00 -1.94
N VAL A 50 2.25 -12.20 -1.78
CA VAL A 50 1.14 -12.09 -2.73
C VAL A 50 0.65 -10.65 -2.79
N VAL A 51 0.11 -10.24 -3.94
CA VAL A 51 -0.51 -8.93 -4.10
C VAL A 51 -2.02 -9.10 -4.26
N ILE A 52 -2.77 -8.43 -3.39
CA ILE A 52 -4.22 -8.28 -3.53
C ILE A 52 -4.47 -7.09 -4.46
N LYS A 53 -5.01 -7.36 -5.65
CA LYS A 53 -5.49 -6.33 -6.58
C LYS A 53 -6.90 -5.91 -6.15
N VAL A 54 -7.11 -4.61 -6.02
CA VAL A 54 -8.35 -4.03 -5.49
C VAL A 54 -8.84 -2.90 -6.38
N MET A 55 -10.15 -2.68 -6.37
CA MET A 55 -10.79 -1.45 -6.84
C MET A 55 -11.22 -0.63 -5.61
N VAL A 56 -11.02 0.68 -5.64
CA VAL A 56 -11.22 1.54 -4.48
C VAL A 56 -12.11 2.73 -4.83
N ASN A 57 -13.15 2.97 -4.04
CA ASN A 57 -13.86 4.24 -4.04
C ASN A 57 -13.13 5.24 -3.14
N VAL A 58 -12.28 6.07 -3.75
CA VAL A 58 -11.38 7.00 -3.03
C VAL A 58 -12.10 8.14 -2.30
N GLY A 59 -13.34 8.45 -2.68
CA GLY A 59 -14.12 9.53 -2.06
C GLY A 59 -13.40 10.87 -2.04
N ARG A 60 -13.53 11.60 -0.93
CA ARG A 60 -12.85 12.89 -0.72
C ARG A 60 -11.38 12.66 -0.35
N VAL A 61 -10.47 13.12 -1.21
CA VAL A 61 -9.02 12.92 -1.03
C VAL A 61 -8.37 14.15 -0.41
N ILE A 62 -7.48 13.95 0.56
CA ILE A 62 -6.53 14.96 1.01
C ILE A 62 -5.12 14.62 0.53
N VAL A 63 -4.39 15.64 0.11
CA VAL A 63 -2.96 15.52 -0.22
C VAL A 63 -2.14 15.74 1.04
N ILE A 64 -1.31 14.77 1.41
CA ILE A 64 -0.32 14.87 2.50
C ILE A 64 1.05 14.90 1.85
N ASN A 65 1.60 16.10 1.61
CA ASN A 65 2.79 16.33 0.79
C ASN A 65 4.05 16.72 1.58
N ARG A 66 4.03 16.65 2.91
CA ARG A 66 5.18 16.95 3.76
C ARG A 66 5.05 16.29 5.12
N GLN A 67 6.19 15.95 5.71
CA GLN A 67 6.21 15.53 7.11
C GLN A 67 5.64 16.63 8.01
N HIS A 68 4.96 16.22 9.07
CA HIS A 68 4.27 17.11 10.00
C HIS A 68 3.15 17.93 9.35
N HIS A 69 2.51 17.39 8.31
CA HIS A 69 1.28 17.99 7.79
C HIS A 69 0.22 18.02 8.91
N PRO A 70 -0.51 19.13 9.12
CA PRO A 70 -1.46 19.27 10.25
C PRO A 70 -2.49 18.14 10.34
N PHE A 71 -2.90 17.61 9.19
CA PHE A 71 -3.86 16.51 9.08
C PHE A 71 -3.24 15.14 8.78
N GLN A 72 -1.92 14.98 8.88
CA GLN A 72 -1.20 13.76 8.48
C GLN A 72 -1.82 12.47 9.06
N LYS A 73 -2.23 12.49 10.33
CA LYS A 73 -2.85 11.34 11.01
C LYS A 73 -4.34 11.53 11.34
N THR A 74 -4.89 12.71 11.07
CA THR A 74 -6.23 13.12 11.57
C THR A 74 -7.20 13.52 10.46
N TRP A 75 -6.79 13.38 9.20
CA TRP A 75 -7.58 13.74 8.02
C TRP A 75 -8.97 13.10 7.98
N SER A 76 -9.14 11.88 8.49
CA SER A 76 -10.46 11.21 8.50
C SER A 76 -11.46 11.94 9.39
N TYR A 77 -11.02 12.50 10.52
CA TYR A 77 -11.86 13.34 11.39
C TYR A 77 -12.25 14.67 10.75
N GLN A 78 -11.56 15.07 9.68
CA GLN A 78 -11.88 16.26 8.88
C GLN A 78 -12.82 15.94 7.70
N GLY A 79 -13.35 14.72 7.64
CA GLY A 79 -14.30 14.28 6.62
C GLY A 79 -13.66 13.84 5.29
N TYR A 80 -12.36 13.53 5.29
CA TYR A 80 -11.69 12.92 4.13
C TYR A 80 -11.77 11.40 4.19
N ASP A 81 -11.94 10.77 3.04
CA ASP A 81 -12.06 9.31 2.90
C ASP A 81 -10.71 8.64 2.62
N THR A 82 -9.80 9.37 1.97
CA THR A 82 -8.46 8.89 1.59
C THR A 82 -7.41 9.98 1.82
N ALA A 83 -6.30 9.64 2.46
CA ALA A 83 -5.07 10.42 2.40
C ALA A 83 -4.16 9.89 1.30
N TRP A 84 -3.64 10.79 0.47
CA TRP A 84 -2.70 10.47 -0.61
C TRP A 84 -1.39 11.23 -0.45
N VAL A 85 -0.29 10.50 -0.55
CA VAL A 85 1.07 11.03 -0.60
C VAL A 85 1.50 11.06 -2.07
N PRO A 86 1.77 12.24 -2.65
CA PRO A 86 2.31 12.35 -4.00
C PRO A 86 3.74 11.78 -4.10
N PRO A 87 4.18 11.35 -5.29
CA PRO A 87 5.57 10.99 -5.50
C PRO A 87 6.49 12.21 -5.25
N ASN A 88 7.71 11.94 -4.78
CA ASN A 88 8.81 12.91 -4.63
C ASN A 88 8.49 14.15 -3.80
N CYS A 89 7.53 14.08 -2.86
CA CYS A 89 7.19 15.20 -1.98
C CYS A 89 7.95 15.20 -0.63
N GLY A 90 8.94 14.33 -0.44
CA GLY A 90 9.72 14.23 0.80
C GLY A 90 9.00 13.54 1.97
N MET A 91 7.80 12.97 1.76
CA MET A 91 7.08 12.20 2.77
C MET A 91 7.75 10.86 3.12
N VAL A 92 8.29 10.14 2.14
CA VAL A 92 8.93 8.83 2.34
C VAL A 92 10.29 8.81 1.67
N LYS A 93 11.26 8.09 2.27
CA LYS A 93 12.63 7.97 1.74
C LYS A 93 12.67 7.44 0.30
N SER A 94 11.72 6.60 -0.07
CA SER A 94 11.65 6.02 -1.41
C SER A 94 11.15 7.00 -2.49
N GLY A 95 10.58 8.14 -2.10
CA GLY A 95 9.91 9.05 -3.04
C GLY A 95 8.63 8.49 -3.67
N LEU A 96 8.20 7.28 -3.30
CA LEU A 96 7.03 6.64 -3.91
C LEU A 96 5.73 7.04 -3.22
N GLU A 97 4.67 7.15 -4.01
CA GLU A 97 3.33 7.47 -3.50
C GLU A 97 2.76 6.43 -2.53
N GLU A 98 1.83 6.87 -1.70
CA GLU A 98 1.11 6.04 -0.72
C GLU A 98 -0.35 6.50 -0.65
N ASN A 99 -1.29 5.56 -0.58
CA ASN A 99 -2.69 5.85 -0.28
C ASN A 99 -3.07 5.19 1.05
N CYS A 100 -3.82 5.90 1.89
CA CYS A 100 -4.43 5.36 3.09
C CYS A 100 -5.93 5.62 3.05
N VAL A 101 -6.72 4.55 2.97
CA VAL A 101 -8.19 4.61 2.89
C VAL A 101 -8.77 4.39 4.29
N TRP A 102 -9.68 5.26 4.72
CA TRP A 102 -10.21 5.21 6.08
C TRP A 102 -11.15 4.05 6.29
N ASP A 103 -12.09 3.81 5.36
CA ASP A 103 -13.12 2.78 5.50
C ASP A 103 -12.85 1.59 4.57
N PRO A 104 -12.55 0.39 5.09
CA PRO A 104 -12.36 -0.82 4.30
C PRO A 104 -13.51 -1.17 3.36
N ARG A 105 -14.76 -0.75 3.67
CA ARG A 105 -15.94 -1.01 2.83
C ARG A 105 -15.85 -0.32 1.46
N ARG A 106 -14.94 0.65 1.31
CA ARG A 106 -14.63 1.31 0.03
C ARG A 106 -13.71 0.49 -0.87
N ILE A 107 -13.22 -0.65 -0.41
CA ILE A 107 -12.22 -1.47 -1.10
C ILE A 107 -12.87 -2.78 -1.54
N GLN A 108 -12.97 -2.97 -2.85
CA GLN A 108 -13.41 -4.22 -3.46
C GLN A 108 -12.19 -5.05 -3.86
N ILE A 109 -12.12 -6.29 -3.38
CA ILE A 109 -11.10 -7.25 -3.82
C ILE A 109 -11.47 -7.75 -5.21
N ILE A 110 -10.52 -7.68 -6.14
CA ILE A 110 -10.70 -8.15 -7.52
C ILE A 110 -10.07 -9.53 -7.70
N GLN A 111 -8.80 -9.67 -7.31
CA GLN A 111 -8.08 -10.95 -7.42
C GLN A 111 -6.77 -10.92 -6.63
N LEU A 112 -6.23 -12.11 -6.36
CA LEU A 112 -4.86 -12.30 -5.92
C LEU A 112 -3.95 -12.47 -7.14
N ILE A 113 -2.82 -11.77 -7.16
CA ILE A 113 -1.81 -11.90 -8.22
C ILE A 113 -0.45 -12.22 -7.61
N LYS A 114 0.39 -12.89 -8.40
CA LYS A 114 1.79 -13.10 -8.04
C LYS A 114 2.51 -11.75 -7.95
N PRO A 115 3.43 -11.58 -6.98
CA PRO A 115 4.27 -10.40 -6.94
C PRO A 115 5.13 -10.34 -8.21
N ILE A 116 5.43 -9.13 -8.68
CA ILE A 116 6.50 -8.94 -9.67
C ILE A 116 7.81 -9.27 -8.96
N PRO A 117 8.61 -10.23 -9.48
CA PRO A 117 9.95 -10.49 -8.95
C PRO A 117 10.74 -9.20 -8.95
N VAL A 118 11.45 -8.92 -7.86
CA VAL A 118 12.42 -7.82 -7.88
C VAL A 118 13.53 -8.28 -8.82
N GLY A 119 13.48 -7.83 -10.08
CA GLY A 119 14.50 -8.16 -11.05
C GLY A 119 15.87 -7.86 -10.43
N ARG A 120 16.76 -8.85 -10.40
CA ARG A 120 18.19 -8.54 -10.46
C ARG A 120 18.30 -7.61 -11.66
N GLY A 121 18.81 -6.40 -11.45
CA GLY A 121 19.04 -5.48 -12.55
C GLY A 121 19.73 -6.23 -13.69
N CYS A 122 19.34 -5.92 -14.92
CA CYS A 122 20.15 -6.27 -16.09
C CYS A 122 21.58 -5.77 -15.83
N GLY A 123 22.42 -6.70 -15.41
CA GLY A 123 23.86 -6.58 -15.25
C GLY A 123 24.42 -7.84 -15.87
N SER A 124 24.93 -7.67 -17.09
CA SER A 124 25.63 -8.63 -17.92
C SER A 124 26.78 -9.36 -17.19
N ASN A 125 26.96 -10.63 -17.61
CA ASN A 125 28.17 -11.47 -17.59
C ASN A 125 28.82 -11.85 -16.24
N TYR A 126 28.82 -13.16 -15.95
CA TYR A 126 29.93 -14.13 -16.09
C TYR A 126 29.54 -15.38 -15.25
N MET A 127 29.21 -16.52 -15.89
CA MET A 127 30.10 -17.65 -16.23
C MET A 127 30.53 -18.50 -15.02
N TYR A 128 30.16 -19.78 -15.12
CA TYR A 128 30.46 -20.99 -14.34
C TYR A 128 29.83 -21.11 -12.94
#